data_AF-A0A026W139-F1
#
_entry.id   AF-A0A026W139-F1
#
_cell.length_a   1.000
_cell.length_b   1.000
_cell.length_c   1.000
_cell.angle_alpha   90.00
_cell.angle_beta   90.00
_cell.angle_gamma   90.00
#
_symmetry.space_group_name_H-M   'P 1'
#
loop_
_entity.id
_entity.type
_entity.pdbx_description
1 polymer ?
#
loop_
_entity_poly.entity_id
_entity_poly.type
_entity_poly.pdbx_seq_one_letter_code
_entity_poly.pdbx_strand_id
1 'polypeptide(L)'
;MALVTLQYIRDMPLDFLVLLCFLAGCVELLMGILNLGFIVDFISAPVTSAFMSATSVIIIISQMQGLLGLKYKSANIVDNLYKMLTNINKIRLPDLALGICSIAFLLIFRKLKDIVCLCARDKENTSRNPVIEKVLWYFSIGRNALIVFITTTIAYQLDAAGSVPFRLSGKIESGLPTISLPSFSAQVGNQTYTFLDMCAHYGSGIVILPLISVLANVAIAKAFAAGAPVNATQEMLTLGLCNILGSFVSSMPTTGAFTRSAVSSASGIQTPMAGLYSGNAIKSEIYTQASMANVIPACECRKNKATLHFTGTMALLALSFLTPYFYYIPRATLSAVLITAVVFMIDLRIIKLLWKGCKTDAVAAVGTFSICVFISVEIGLLLGILFSLAFFIRPSARPTFQIVNCEVKHTFTRVYGSDFQSYVYVNDYQDIQDQQLLSCRLIQEADT
;
A
#
# COMPACT_ATOMS: atom_id res chain seq x y z
N MET A 1 -0.16 -6.99 -4.55
CA MET A 1 -0.22 -7.43 -5.96
C MET A 1 0.43 -8.79 -6.16
N ALA A 2 1.76 -8.93 -6.04
CA ALA A 2 2.45 -10.22 -6.29
C ALA A 2 1.76 -11.47 -5.70
N LEU A 3 1.36 -11.44 -4.43
CA LEU A 3 0.68 -12.57 -3.78
C LEU A 3 -0.73 -12.84 -4.36
N VAL A 4 -1.46 -11.79 -4.72
CA VAL A 4 -2.79 -11.88 -5.35
C VAL A 4 -2.67 -12.40 -6.77
N THR A 5 -1.73 -11.84 -7.55
CA THR A 5 -1.44 -12.30 -8.91
C THR A 5 -1.08 -13.78 -8.93
N LEU A 6 -0.23 -14.24 -7.99
CA LEU A 6 0.21 -15.63 -7.90
C LEU A 6 -0.95 -16.64 -7.74
N GLN A 7 -2.12 -16.22 -7.24
CA GLN A 7 -3.29 -17.10 -7.15
C GLN A 7 -3.87 -17.45 -8.52
N TYR A 8 -3.71 -16.58 -9.52
CA TYR A 8 -4.25 -16.77 -10.89
C TYR A 8 -3.27 -17.42 -11.86
N ILE A 9 -1.99 -17.43 -11.54
CA ILE A 9 -0.91 -17.95 -12.41
C ILE A 9 -0.12 -19.06 -11.73
N ARG A 10 -0.70 -19.70 -10.71
CA ARG A 10 -0.02 -20.76 -9.96
C ARG A 10 0.37 -21.89 -10.93
N ASP A 11 1.64 -22.27 -10.88
CA ASP A 11 2.24 -23.34 -11.71
C ASP A 11 2.24 -23.06 -13.24
N MET A 12 2.00 -21.82 -13.66
CA MET A 12 2.06 -21.38 -15.07
C MET A 12 3.37 -20.64 -15.38
N PRO A 13 3.84 -20.61 -16.65
CA PRO A 13 5.04 -19.90 -17.03
C PRO A 13 4.87 -18.38 -16.98
N LEU A 14 5.99 -17.66 -17.12
CA LEU A 14 6.05 -16.20 -17.02
C LEU A 14 5.19 -15.48 -18.09
N ASP A 15 4.92 -16.11 -19.22
CA ASP A 15 4.01 -15.57 -20.26
C ASP A 15 2.61 -15.25 -19.70
N PHE A 16 2.08 -16.10 -18.81
CA PHE A 16 0.77 -15.86 -18.19
C PHE A 16 0.79 -14.63 -17.28
N LEU A 17 1.91 -14.42 -16.57
CA LEU A 17 2.07 -13.27 -15.70
C LEU A 17 2.09 -11.96 -16.49
N VAL A 18 2.85 -11.92 -17.58
CA VAL A 18 3.03 -10.73 -18.42
C VAL A 18 1.74 -10.40 -19.18
N LEU A 19 1.04 -11.41 -19.69
CA LEU A 19 -0.27 -11.21 -20.33
C LEU A 19 -1.32 -10.70 -19.34
N LEU A 20 -1.35 -11.24 -18.11
CA LEU A 20 -2.26 -10.76 -17.08
C LEU A 20 -1.96 -9.30 -16.68
N CYS A 21 -0.69 -8.89 -16.67
CA CYS A 21 -0.28 -7.49 -16.48
C CYS A 21 -0.84 -6.56 -17.58
N PHE A 22 -0.71 -6.99 -18.84
CA PHE A 22 -1.24 -6.25 -19.97
C PHE A 22 -2.77 -6.12 -19.91
N LEU A 23 -3.48 -7.23 -19.72
CA LEU A 23 -4.95 -7.26 -19.61
C LEU A 23 -5.43 -6.42 -18.43
N ALA A 24 -4.74 -6.51 -17.29
CA ALA A 24 -5.05 -5.71 -16.12
C ALA A 24 -4.95 -4.21 -16.40
N GLY A 25 -3.88 -3.79 -17.07
CA GLY A 25 -3.69 -2.41 -17.49
C GLY A 25 -4.75 -1.94 -18.50
N CYS A 26 -5.17 -2.79 -19.44
CA CYS A 26 -6.27 -2.48 -20.36
C CYS A 26 -7.60 -2.25 -19.62
N VAL A 27 -7.92 -3.10 -18.64
CA VAL A 27 -9.15 -2.97 -17.84
C VAL A 27 -9.09 -1.71 -16.96
N GLU A 28 -7.96 -1.44 -16.29
CA GLU A 28 -7.72 -0.19 -15.54
C GLU A 28 -7.87 1.06 -16.41
N LEU A 29 -7.26 1.05 -17.59
CA LEU A 29 -7.34 2.15 -18.54
C LEU A 29 -8.78 2.37 -19.01
N LEU A 30 -9.50 1.28 -19.34
CA LEU A 30 -10.91 1.34 -19.74
C LEU A 30 -11.79 1.91 -18.62
N MET A 31 -11.60 1.45 -17.37
CA MET A 31 -12.31 1.98 -16.21
C MET A 31 -12.02 3.48 -16.01
N GLY A 32 -10.78 3.92 -16.22
CA GLY A 32 -10.39 5.33 -16.18
C GLY A 32 -11.04 6.16 -17.30
N ILE A 33 -11.04 5.67 -18.55
CA ILE A 33 -11.66 6.37 -19.69
C ILE A 33 -13.17 6.53 -19.49
N LEU A 34 -13.82 5.51 -18.95
CA LEU A 34 -15.26 5.54 -18.63
C LEU A 34 -15.58 6.34 -17.37
N ASN A 35 -14.60 6.99 -16.73
CA ASN A 35 -14.75 7.76 -15.50
C ASN A 35 -15.35 6.96 -14.33
N LEU A 36 -15.02 5.65 -14.19
CA LEU A 36 -15.49 4.81 -13.07
C LEU A 36 -14.83 5.16 -11.72
N GLY A 37 -14.06 6.24 -11.63
CA GLY A 37 -13.44 6.70 -10.37
C GLY A 37 -14.43 6.94 -9.24
N PHE A 38 -15.69 7.28 -9.56
CA PHE A 38 -16.76 7.47 -8.58
C PHE A 38 -17.01 6.23 -7.71
N ILE A 39 -16.75 5.02 -8.22
CA ILE A 39 -16.94 3.76 -7.46
C ILE A 39 -16.03 3.73 -6.23
N VAL A 40 -14.85 4.34 -6.34
CA VAL A 40 -13.85 4.35 -5.28
C VAL A 40 -14.22 5.29 -4.13
N ASP A 41 -15.10 6.26 -4.37
CA ASP A 41 -15.59 7.18 -3.34
C ASP A 41 -16.64 6.55 -2.43
N PHE A 42 -17.26 5.44 -2.87
CA PHE A 42 -18.19 4.68 -2.04
C PHE A 42 -17.52 3.73 -1.04
N ILE A 43 -16.19 3.65 -1.06
CA ILE A 43 -15.44 2.78 -0.16
C ILE A 43 -15.17 3.53 1.13
N SER A 44 -15.75 3.02 2.22
CA SER A 44 -15.56 3.62 3.52
C SER A 44 -14.14 3.40 4.05
N ALA A 45 -13.63 4.39 4.79
CA ALA A 45 -12.34 4.30 5.46
C ALA A 45 -12.22 3.09 6.42
N PRO A 46 -13.28 2.71 7.18
CA PRO A 46 -13.30 1.48 7.97
C PRO A 46 -13.07 0.19 7.18
N VAL A 47 -13.72 0.03 6.02
CA VAL A 47 -13.56 -1.15 5.15
C VAL A 47 -12.13 -1.22 4.61
N THR A 48 -11.61 -0.08 4.17
CA THR A 48 -10.22 0.03 3.69
C THR A 48 -9.23 -0.36 4.80
N SER A 49 -9.40 0.18 6.01
CA SER A 49 -8.54 -0.14 7.17
C SER A 49 -8.60 -1.64 7.54
N ALA A 50 -9.79 -2.23 7.54
CA ALA A 50 -9.99 -3.65 7.79
C ALA A 50 -9.29 -4.54 6.74
N PHE A 51 -9.45 -4.19 5.46
CA PHE A 51 -8.78 -4.86 4.35
C PHE A 51 -7.24 -4.79 4.47
N MET A 52 -6.70 -3.61 4.81
CA MET A 52 -5.27 -3.41 4.99
C MET A 52 -4.73 -4.25 6.16
N SER A 53 -5.46 -4.29 7.27
CA SER A 53 -5.12 -5.10 8.45
C SER A 53 -5.15 -6.61 8.14
N ALA A 54 -6.19 -7.08 7.44
CA ALA A 54 -6.30 -8.48 7.02
C ALA A 54 -5.16 -8.88 6.07
N THR A 55 -4.87 -8.05 5.06
CA THR A 55 -3.77 -8.27 4.13
C THR A 55 -2.43 -8.35 4.85
N SER A 56 -2.23 -7.52 5.88
CA SER A 56 -1.00 -7.52 6.69
C SER A 56 -0.82 -8.84 7.46
N VAL A 57 -1.89 -9.35 8.08
CA VAL A 57 -1.89 -10.66 8.75
C VAL A 57 -1.56 -11.79 7.76
N ILE A 58 -2.17 -11.76 6.58
CA ILE A 58 -1.94 -12.76 5.52
C ILE A 58 -0.48 -12.74 5.05
N ILE A 59 0.09 -11.54 4.86
CA ILE A 59 1.50 -11.39 4.50
C ILE A 59 2.38 -11.97 5.62
N ILE A 60 2.13 -11.65 6.89
CA ILE A 60 2.91 -12.19 8.02
C ILE A 60 2.91 -13.72 7.98
N ILE A 61 1.73 -14.35 7.89
CA ILE A 61 1.59 -15.81 7.82
C ILE A 61 2.33 -16.37 6.59
N SER A 62 2.23 -15.71 5.44
CA SER A 62 2.92 -16.12 4.21
C SER A 62 4.44 -16.00 4.29
N GLN A 63 4.97 -15.08 5.10
CA GLN A 63 6.41 -14.88 5.29
C GLN A 63 6.99 -15.75 6.41
N MET A 64 6.16 -16.28 7.32
CA MET A 64 6.63 -17.19 8.39
C MET A 64 7.37 -18.41 7.84
N GLN A 65 6.96 -18.97 6.68
CA GLN A 65 7.68 -20.08 6.07
C GLN A 65 9.16 -19.74 5.74
N GLY A 66 9.43 -18.51 5.30
CA GLY A 66 10.77 -18.05 4.97
C GLY A 66 11.59 -17.73 6.21
N LEU A 67 10.94 -17.21 7.26
CA LEU A 67 11.55 -16.98 8.58
C LEU A 67 11.98 -18.29 9.26
N LEU A 68 11.14 -19.33 9.18
CA LEU A 68 11.40 -20.66 9.76
C LEU A 68 12.35 -21.52 8.91
N GLY A 69 12.70 -21.07 7.70
CA GLY A 69 13.52 -21.83 6.77
C GLY A 69 12.81 -23.08 6.24
N LEU A 70 11.47 -23.09 6.14
CA LEU A 70 10.67 -24.19 5.60
C LEU A 70 10.44 -24.04 4.08
N LYS A 71 10.21 -25.15 3.37
CA LYS A 71 9.90 -25.18 1.93
C LYS A 71 8.71 -26.10 1.71
N TYR A 72 7.57 -25.54 1.36
CA TYR A 72 6.38 -26.28 0.95
C TYR A 72 5.50 -25.38 0.08
N LYS A 73 4.61 -25.98 -0.72
CA LYS A 73 3.57 -25.25 -1.46
C LYS A 73 2.29 -25.24 -0.64
N SER A 74 1.68 -24.08 -0.45
CA SER A 74 0.38 -23.92 0.23
C SER A 74 -0.67 -23.38 -0.72
N ALA A 75 -1.87 -23.94 -0.66
CA ALA A 75 -2.98 -23.54 -1.52
C ALA A 75 -3.67 -22.28 -0.98
N ASN A 76 -4.05 -22.35 0.30
CA ASN A 76 -4.78 -21.32 1.04
C ASN A 76 -4.02 -20.94 2.32
N ILE A 77 -4.45 -19.86 2.98
CA ILE A 77 -3.86 -19.41 4.26
C ILE A 77 -4.02 -20.47 5.36
N VAL A 78 -5.18 -21.11 5.43
CA VAL A 78 -5.44 -22.20 6.40
C VAL A 78 -4.53 -23.40 6.14
N ASP A 79 -4.36 -23.78 4.87
CA ASP A 79 -3.43 -24.84 4.46
C ASP A 79 -1.97 -24.46 4.76
N ASN A 80 -1.62 -23.18 4.59
CA ASN A 80 -0.31 -22.66 4.97
C ASN A 80 -0.06 -22.82 6.48
N LEU A 81 -1.01 -22.42 7.33
CA LEU A 81 -0.92 -22.60 8.78
C LEU A 81 -0.83 -24.07 9.19
N TYR A 82 -1.66 -24.93 8.59
CA TYR A 82 -1.64 -26.37 8.85
C TYR A 82 -0.29 -27.00 8.48
N LYS A 83 0.23 -26.68 7.29
CA LYS A 83 1.54 -27.18 6.80
C LYS A 83 2.71 -26.62 7.60
N MET A 84 2.61 -25.37 8.07
CA MET A 84 3.59 -24.76 8.97
C MET A 84 3.67 -25.53 10.28
N LEU A 85 2.52 -25.79 10.92
CA LEU A 85 2.44 -26.51 12.20
C LEU A 85 2.91 -27.96 12.06
N THR A 86 2.54 -28.64 10.97
CA THR A 86 2.95 -30.02 10.72
C THR A 86 4.46 -30.15 10.49
N ASN A 87 5.09 -29.15 9.89
CA ASN A 87 6.53 -29.14 9.61
C ASN A 87 7.37 -28.41 10.67
N ILE A 88 6.82 -28.15 11.86
CA ILE A 88 7.53 -27.43 12.93
C ILE A 88 8.83 -28.16 13.36
N ASN A 89 8.87 -29.49 13.23
CA ASN A 89 10.06 -30.28 13.53
C ASN A 89 11.20 -30.12 12.50
N LYS A 90 10.92 -29.55 11.32
CA LYS A 90 11.92 -29.35 10.24
C LYS A 90 12.47 -27.92 10.21
N ILE A 91 12.28 -27.14 11.28
CA ILE A 91 12.76 -25.76 11.38
C ILE A 91 14.30 -25.73 11.29
N ARG A 92 14.81 -24.85 10.45
CA ARG A 92 16.24 -24.56 10.39
C ARG A 92 16.56 -23.46 11.39
N LEU A 93 17.18 -23.83 12.50
CA LEU A 93 17.59 -22.89 13.56
C LEU A 93 18.45 -21.72 13.04
N PRO A 94 19.40 -21.89 12.10
CA PRO A 94 20.17 -20.76 11.59
C PRO A 94 19.31 -19.72 10.85
N ASP A 95 18.34 -20.17 10.04
CA ASP A 95 17.41 -19.28 9.34
C ASP A 95 16.51 -18.53 10.34
N LEU A 96 16.00 -19.24 11.37
CA LEU A 96 15.20 -18.65 12.43
C LEU A 96 15.97 -17.59 13.22
N ALA A 97 17.20 -17.91 13.65
CA ALA A 97 18.05 -17.00 14.40
C ALA A 97 18.37 -15.73 13.58
N LEU A 98 18.76 -15.90 12.31
CA LEU A 98 19.02 -14.78 11.41
C LEU A 98 17.77 -13.91 11.21
N GLY A 99 16.61 -14.54 11.04
CA GLY A 99 15.33 -13.87 10.92
C GLY A 99 14.97 -13.04 12.15
N ILE A 100 15.05 -13.61 13.35
CA ILE A 100 14.76 -12.93 14.61
C ILE A 100 15.75 -11.78 14.84
N CYS A 101 17.05 -12.00 14.61
CA CYS A 101 18.07 -10.95 14.70
C CYS A 101 17.79 -9.81 13.71
N SER A 102 17.35 -10.13 12.48
CA SER A 102 16.97 -9.12 11.47
C SER A 102 15.76 -8.31 11.91
N ILE A 103 14.73 -8.95 12.49
CA ILE A 103 13.55 -8.26 13.04
C ILE A 103 13.98 -7.34 14.19
N ALA A 104 14.78 -7.83 15.13
CA ALA A 104 15.28 -7.05 16.26
C ALA A 104 16.07 -5.83 15.78
N PHE A 105 17.00 -6.00 14.84
CA PHE A 105 17.74 -4.91 14.22
C PHE A 105 16.81 -3.87 13.60
N LEU A 106 15.85 -4.29 12.78
CA LEU A 106 14.92 -3.38 12.10
C LEU A 106 14.03 -2.60 13.08
N LEU A 107 13.58 -3.23 14.17
CA LEU A 107 12.78 -2.58 15.21
C LEU A 107 13.60 -1.61 16.06
N ILE A 108 14.84 -1.96 16.41
CA ILE A 108 15.76 -1.08 17.15
C ILE A 108 16.07 0.17 16.32
N PHE A 109 16.47 0.02 15.05
CA PHE A 109 16.78 1.16 14.18
C PHE A 109 15.56 2.02 13.85
N ARG A 110 14.36 1.45 13.92
CA ARG A 110 13.11 2.22 13.87
C ARG A 110 12.93 3.05 15.14
N LYS A 111 13.10 2.46 16.33
CA LYS A 111 12.98 3.17 17.61
C LYS A 111 14.03 4.28 17.79
N LEU A 112 15.22 4.10 17.22
CA LEU A 112 16.24 5.16 17.18
C LEU A 112 15.74 6.43 16.46
N LYS A 113 14.85 6.30 15.45
CA LYS A 113 14.22 7.46 14.80
C LYS A 113 13.39 8.28 15.79
N ASP A 114 12.58 7.60 16.60
CA ASP A 114 11.63 8.23 17.50
C ASP A 114 12.37 9.03 18.59
N ILE A 115 13.48 8.48 19.10
CA ILE A 115 14.34 9.15 20.10
C ILE A 115 14.97 10.42 19.51
N VAL A 116 15.47 10.37 18.27
CA VAL A 116 16.07 11.53 17.61
C VAL A 116 15.04 12.62 17.33
N CYS A 117 13.81 12.26 16.90
CA CYS A 117 12.74 13.22 16.66
C CYS A 117 12.27 13.94 17.93
N LEU A 118 12.24 13.26 19.09
CA LEU A 118 11.96 13.91 20.38
C LEU A 118 13.03 14.95 20.73
N CYS A 119 14.30 14.62 20.55
CA CYS A 119 15.41 15.54 20.83
C CYS A 119 15.46 16.76 19.86
N ALA A 120 14.98 16.62 18.63
CA ALA A 120 14.95 17.73 17.66
C ALA A 120 13.88 18.79 17.96
N ARG A 121 12.87 18.45 18.78
CA ARG A 121 11.80 19.36 19.21
C ARG A 121 12.24 20.23 20.40
N ASP A 122 13.11 19.71 21.25
CA ASP A 122 13.72 20.44 22.38
C ASP A 122 14.90 21.30 21.91
N LYS A 123 14.60 22.36 21.17
CA LYS A 123 15.60 23.30 20.62
C LYS A 123 16.34 24.16 21.65
N GLU A 124 16.02 24.06 22.94
CA GLU A 124 16.48 25.06 23.90
C GLU A 124 17.77 24.70 24.67
N ASN A 125 18.25 23.45 24.72
CA ASN A 125 19.35 23.18 25.65
C ASN A 125 20.30 21.98 25.40
N THR A 126 20.64 21.61 24.16
CA THR A 126 21.68 20.58 23.97
C THR A 126 22.60 20.85 22.80
N SER A 127 23.87 21.12 23.15
CA SER A 127 25.03 21.05 22.26
C SER A 127 25.22 19.61 21.79
N ARG A 128 24.54 19.22 20.71
CA ARG A 128 24.77 17.95 20.03
C ARG A 128 25.30 18.22 18.63
N ASN A 129 26.37 17.48 18.29
CA ASN A 129 27.01 17.60 16.99
C ASN A 129 25.98 17.34 15.86
N PRO A 130 25.74 18.32 14.97
CA PRO A 130 24.76 18.18 13.88
C PRO A 130 25.09 17.05 12.91
N VAL A 131 26.33 16.54 12.96
CA VAL A 131 26.80 15.39 12.20
C VAL A 131 26.18 14.08 12.73
N ILE A 132 26.13 13.88 14.04
CA ILE A 132 25.62 12.64 14.65
C ILE A 132 24.12 12.47 14.36
N GLU A 133 23.38 13.58 14.45
CA GLU A 133 21.95 13.60 14.12
C GLU A 133 21.68 13.22 12.66
N LYS A 134 22.43 13.80 11.72
CA LYS A 134 22.33 13.47 10.29
C LYS A 134 22.69 12.02 9.98
N VAL A 135 23.75 11.49 10.61
CA VAL A 135 24.17 10.10 10.43
C VAL A 135 23.11 9.14 10.97
N LEU A 136 22.59 9.36 12.18
CA LEU A 136 21.54 8.53 12.77
C LEU A 136 20.25 8.55 11.95
N TRP A 137 19.86 9.71 11.43
CA TRP A 137 18.72 9.85 10.54
C TRP A 137 18.89 9.03 9.25
N TYR A 138 20.09 9.08 8.64
CA TYR A 138 20.40 8.30 7.44
C TYR A 138 20.36 6.79 7.71
N PHE A 139 20.97 6.31 8.81
CA PHE A 139 20.93 4.91 9.22
C PHE A 139 19.50 4.41 9.48
N SER A 140 18.64 5.24 10.07
CA SER A 140 17.26 4.87 10.36
C SER A 140 16.38 4.73 9.11
N ILE A 141 16.57 5.62 8.13
CA ILE A 141 15.88 5.55 6.83
C ILE A 141 16.42 4.38 6.00
N GLY A 142 17.74 4.19 5.98
CA GLY A 142 18.43 3.14 5.22
C GLY A 142 18.37 1.74 5.84
N ARG A 143 17.69 1.54 6.99
CA ARG A 143 17.74 0.29 7.76
C ARG A 143 17.44 -0.99 6.95
N ASN A 144 16.51 -0.93 6.00
CA ASN A 144 16.14 -2.08 5.16
C ASN A 144 17.27 -2.45 4.19
N ALA A 145 17.93 -1.45 3.60
CA ALA A 145 19.08 -1.69 2.72
C ALA A 145 20.30 -2.15 3.52
N LEU A 146 20.52 -1.56 4.69
CA LEU A 146 21.63 -1.91 5.59
C LEU A 146 21.55 -3.36 6.07
N ILE A 147 20.38 -3.83 6.53
CA ILE A 147 20.26 -5.22 6.99
C ILE A 147 20.47 -6.22 5.86
N VAL A 148 19.97 -5.92 4.65
CA VAL A 148 20.18 -6.78 3.48
C VAL A 148 21.66 -6.81 3.12
N PHE A 149 22.34 -5.66 3.11
CA PHE A 149 23.77 -5.59 2.85
C PHE A 149 24.59 -6.41 3.87
N ILE A 150 24.36 -6.21 5.17
CA ILE A 150 25.06 -6.93 6.25
C ILE A 150 24.85 -8.44 6.16
N THR A 151 23.60 -8.88 5.96
CA THR A 151 23.30 -10.32 5.91
C THR A 151 23.83 -10.98 4.63
N THR A 152 23.87 -10.24 3.52
CA THR A 152 24.46 -10.70 2.26
C THR A 152 25.98 -10.84 2.38
N THR A 153 26.67 -9.90 3.02
CA THR A 153 28.12 -10.00 3.24
C THR A 153 28.49 -11.14 4.18
N ILE A 154 27.70 -11.37 5.24
CA ILE A 154 27.85 -12.54 6.12
C ILE A 154 27.64 -13.83 5.34
N ALA A 155 26.59 -13.92 4.52
CA ALA A 155 26.32 -15.11 3.72
C ALA A 155 27.43 -15.38 2.69
N TYR A 156 27.98 -14.33 2.06
CA TYR A 156 29.12 -14.43 1.15
C TYR A 156 30.38 -14.96 1.85
N GLN A 157 30.71 -14.46 3.05
CA GLN A 157 31.86 -14.94 3.82
C GLN A 157 31.71 -16.42 4.24
N LEU A 158 30.49 -16.83 4.60
CA LEU A 158 30.21 -18.22 4.97
C LEU A 158 30.21 -19.18 3.77
N ASP A 159 29.81 -18.70 2.59
CA ASP A 159 29.93 -19.48 1.35
C ASP A 159 31.40 -19.69 0.98
N ALA A 160 32.23 -18.64 1.11
CA ALA A 160 33.67 -18.75 0.94
C ALA A 160 34.33 -19.71 1.95
N ALA A 161 33.75 -19.87 3.15
CA ALA A 161 34.19 -20.82 4.18
C ALA A 161 33.68 -22.27 3.93
N GLY A 162 32.90 -22.52 2.87
CA GLY A 162 32.52 -23.86 2.40
C GLY A 162 31.17 -24.38 2.89
N SER A 163 30.45 -23.66 3.75
CA SER A 163 29.08 -24.06 4.13
C SER A 163 28.20 -22.85 4.45
N VAL A 164 27.13 -22.67 3.68
CA VAL A 164 26.09 -21.68 3.99
C VAL A 164 24.99 -22.33 4.82
N PRO A 165 24.82 -21.96 6.10
CA PRO A 165 23.79 -22.54 6.95
C PRO A 165 22.38 -22.03 6.60
N PHE A 166 22.27 -20.98 5.79
CA PHE A 166 21.04 -20.29 5.43
C PHE A 166 20.43 -20.74 4.11
N ARG A 167 19.12 -20.52 3.94
CA ARG A 167 18.47 -20.64 2.64
C ARG A 167 18.57 -19.33 1.87
N LEU A 168 19.31 -19.38 0.78
CA LEU A 168 19.54 -18.26 -0.12
C LEU A 168 18.40 -18.04 -1.12
N SER A 169 18.31 -16.84 -1.68
CA SER A 169 17.25 -16.43 -2.60
C SER A 169 17.25 -17.26 -3.89
N GLY A 170 18.43 -17.51 -4.47
CA GLY A 170 18.64 -18.26 -5.72
C GLY A 170 19.34 -17.42 -6.78
N LYS A 171 19.62 -18.01 -7.95
CA LYS A 171 20.22 -17.27 -9.07
C LYS A 171 19.17 -16.36 -9.70
N ILE A 172 19.56 -15.11 -9.92
CA ILE A 172 18.75 -14.11 -10.64
C ILE A 172 19.48 -13.83 -11.96
N GLU A 173 18.74 -13.83 -13.06
CA GLU A 173 19.31 -13.50 -14.36
C GLU A 173 19.76 -12.04 -14.38
N SER A 174 21.01 -11.81 -14.73
CA SER A 174 21.59 -10.47 -14.84
C SER A 174 21.23 -9.86 -16.19
N GLY A 175 20.75 -8.62 -16.17
CA GLY A 175 20.50 -7.85 -17.39
C GLY A 175 19.18 -7.09 -17.32
N LEU A 176 18.97 -6.22 -18.30
CA LEU A 176 17.67 -5.64 -18.53
C LEU A 176 16.79 -6.67 -19.25
N PRO A 177 15.50 -6.79 -18.88
CA PRO A 177 14.58 -7.63 -19.64
C PRO A 177 14.51 -7.15 -21.08
N THR A 178 14.41 -8.09 -22.02
CA THR A 178 14.20 -7.77 -23.43
C THR A 178 12.84 -7.10 -23.59
N ILE A 179 12.81 -5.97 -24.30
CA ILE A 179 11.55 -5.33 -24.64
C ILE A 179 10.85 -6.25 -25.64
N SER A 180 9.73 -6.83 -25.22
CA SER A 180 8.94 -7.75 -26.03
C SER A 180 7.46 -7.50 -25.78
N LEU A 181 6.64 -7.69 -26.80
CA LEU A 181 5.20 -7.66 -26.63
C LEU A 181 4.76 -8.86 -25.77
N PRO A 182 3.71 -8.73 -24.95
CA PRO A 182 3.17 -9.84 -24.18
C PRO A 182 2.79 -10.99 -25.12
N SER A 183 3.23 -12.20 -24.77
CA SER A 183 2.91 -13.42 -25.50
C SER A 183 1.40 -13.68 -25.43
N PHE A 184 0.71 -13.64 -26.58
CA PHE A 184 -0.72 -13.99 -26.67
C PHE A 184 -0.97 -15.51 -26.84
N SER A 185 0.10 -16.31 -26.80
CA SER A 185 0.06 -17.77 -26.81
C SER A 185 1.24 -18.29 -26.01
N ALA A 186 1.03 -19.33 -25.22
CA ALA A 186 2.07 -19.92 -24.40
C ALA A 186 2.11 -21.44 -24.57
N GLN A 187 3.30 -22.03 -24.61
CA GLN A 187 3.48 -23.48 -24.61
C GLN A 187 3.79 -23.95 -23.19
N VAL A 188 2.94 -24.80 -22.64
CA VAL A 188 3.14 -25.41 -21.33
C VAL A 188 3.28 -26.92 -21.53
N GLY A 189 4.52 -27.39 -21.52
CA GLY A 189 4.82 -28.78 -21.90
C GLY A 189 4.46 -29.04 -23.36
N ASN A 190 3.59 -30.03 -23.61
CA ASN A 190 3.14 -30.39 -24.96
C ASN A 190 1.85 -29.68 -25.41
N GLN A 191 1.27 -28.82 -24.58
CA GLN A 191 0.03 -28.12 -24.89
C GLN A 191 0.29 -26.65 -25.21
N THR A 192 -0.29 -26.18 -26.30
CA THR A 192 -0.29 -24.77 -26.69
C THR A 192 -1.57 -24.12 -26.20
N TYR A 193 -1.46 -23.19 -25.26
CA TYR A 193 -2.58 -22.38 -24.79
C TYR A 193 -2.73 -21.19 -25.73
N THR A 194 -3.91 -21.05 -26.34
CA THR A 194 -4.25 -19.86 -27.13
C THR A 194 -4.66 -18.71 -26.22
N PHE A 195 -4.73 -17.49 -26.76
CA PHE A 195 -5.16 -16.31 -26.00
C PHE A 195 -6.47 -16.51 -25.24
N LEU A 196 -7.47 -17.13 -25.90
CA LEU A 196 -8.77 -17.39 -25.27
C LEU A 196 -8.67 -18.42 -24.15
N ASP A 197 -7.83 -19.43 -24.29
CA ASP A 197 -7.59 -20.43 -23.22
C ASP A 197 -6.89 -19.78 -22.03
N MET A 198 -5.94 -18.87 -22.27
CA MET A 198 -5.28 -18.08 -21.22
C MET A 198 -6.29 -17.18 -20.50
N CYS A 199 -7.15 -16.48 -21.25
CA CYS A 199 -8.22 -15.66 -20.67
C CYS A 199 -9.23 -16.49 -19.85
N ALA A 200 -9.62 -17.66 -20.37
CA ALA A 200 -10.48 -18.59 -19.66
C ALA A 200 -9.84 -19.10 -18.36
N HIS A 201 -8.52 -19.36 -18.38
CA HIS A 201 -7.75 -19.76 -17.20
C HIS A 201 -7.74 -18.66 -16.12
N TYR A 202 -7.60 -17.40 -16.50
CA TYR A 202 -7.67 -16.29 -15.52
C TYR A 202 -9.07 -16.12 -14.91
N GLY A 203 -10.12 -16.46 -15.67
CA GLY A 203 -11.51 -16.32 -15.24
C GLY A 203 -11.84 -14.90 -14.77
N SER A 204 -12.34 -14.77 -13.54
CA SER A 204 -12.66 -13.48 -12.93
C SER A 204 -11.43 -12.62 -12.61
N GLY A 205 -10.22 -13.19 -12.62
CA GLY A 205 -8.98 -12.50 -12.29
C GLY A 205 -8.68 -11.30 -13.19
N ILE A 206 -9.14 -11.34 -14.45
CA ILE A 206 -8.99 -10.23 -15.41
C ILE A 206 -9.67 -8.95 -14.91
N VAL A 207 -10.76 -9.07 -14.15
CA VAL A 207 -11.55 -7.92 -13.66
C VAL A 207 -11.28 -7.63 -12.18
N ILE A 208 -11.14 -8.69 -11.38
CA ILE A 208 -10.94 -8.56 -9.92
C ILE A 208 -9.56 -7.97 -9.62
N LEU A 209 -8.51 -8.43 -10.31
CA LEU A 209 -7.14 -8.01 -10.02
C LEU A 209 -6.91 -6.50 -10.31
N PRO A 210 -7.38 -5.93 -11.43
CA PRO A 210 -7.29 -4.49 -11.70
C PRO A 210 -8.16 -3.67 -10.75
N LEU A 211 -9.33 -4.19 -10.36
CA LEU A 211 -10.15 -3.53 -9.36
C LEU A 211 -9.37 -3.39 -8.05
N ILE A 212 -8.82 -4.48 -7.51
CA ILE A 212 -8.01 -4.46 -6.28
C ILE A 212 -6.80 -3.51 -6.43
N SER A 213 -6.15 -3.51 -7.60
CA SER A 213 -5.04 -2.61 -7.92
C SER A 213 -5.42 -1.14 -7.77
N VAL A 214 -6.54 -0.74 -8.37
CA VAL A 214 -7.07 0.62 -8.28
C VAL A 214 -7.43 0.97 -6.85
N LEU A 215 -8.16 0.08 -6.18
CA LEU A 215 -8.65 0.33 -4.83
C LEU A 215 -7.49 0.52 -3.85
N ALA A 216 -6.48 -0.35 -3.92
CA ALA A 216 -5.27 -0.23 -3.11
C ALA A 216 -4.54 1.09 -3.41
N ASN A 217 -4.38 1.45 -4.69
CA ASN A 217 -3.67 2.65 -5.07
C ASN A 217 -4.36 3.93 -4.59
N VAL A 218 -5.68 4.03 -4.80
CA VAL A 218 -6.45 5.20 -4.36
C VAL A 218 -6.51 5.28 -2.83
N ALA A 219 -6.62 4.14 -2.13
CA ALA A 219 -6.55 4.11 -0.68
C ALA A 219 -5.21 4.65 -0.15
N ILE A 220 -4.09 4.26 -0.78
CA ILE A 220 -2.77 4.79 -0.44
C ILE A 220 -2.70 6.28 -0.75
N ALA A 221 -3.18 6.70 -1.92
CA ALA A 221 -3.17 8.11 -2.30
C ALA A 221 -3.95 8.95 -1.28
N LYS A 222 -5.16 8.53 -0.91
CA LYS A 222 -5.99 9.18 0.13
C LYS A 222 -5.30 9.20 1.50
N ALA A 223 -4.59 8.13 1.88
CA ALA A 223 -3.86 8.07 3.15
C ALA A 223 -2.68 9.06 3.24
N PHE A 224 -2.09 9.45 2.12
CA PHE A 224 -0.95 10.40 2.06
C PHE A 224 -1.32 11.78 1.50
N ALA A 225 -2.59 11.99 1.14
CA ALA A 225 -3.12 13.21 0.53
C ALA A 225 -3.18 14.43 1.45
N ALA A 226 -2.94 14.30 2.76
CA ALA A 226 -2.96 15.40 3.74
C ALA A 226 -4.16 16.37 3.61
N GLY A 227 -5.33 15.86 3.21
CA GLY A 227 -6.57 16.63 3.02
C GLY A 227 -6.80 17.21 1.62
N ALA A 228 -5.84 17.08 0.69
CA ALA A 228 -6.08 17.46 -0.71
C ALA A 228 -6.93 16.41 -1.44
N PRO A 229 -7.75 16.83 -2.42
CA PRO A 229 -8.64 15.93 -3.14
C PRO A 229 -7.83 14.98 -4.03
N VAL A 230 -8.11 13.68 -3.92
CA VAL A 230 -7.53 12.63 -4.80
C VAL A 230 -8.50 12.35 -5.93
N ASN A 231 -8.08 12.57 -7.17
CA ASN A 231 -8.86 12.22 -8.35
C ASN A 231 -8.68 10.74 -8.70
N ALA A 232 -9.64 9.90 -8.29
CA ALA A 232 -9.58 8.45 -8.52
C ALA A 232 -9.51 8.07 -10.01
N THR A 233 -10.18 8.80 -10.89
CA THR A 233 -10.14 8.53 -12.35
C THR A 233 -8.72 8.74 -12.90
N GLN A 234 -8.03 9.78 -12.44
CA GLN A 234 -6.65 10.04 -12.83
C GLN A 234 -5.69 8.94 -12.32
N GLU A 235 -5.91 8.46 -11.10
CA GLU A 235 -5.18 7.31 -10.54
C GLU A 235 -5.38 6.05 -11.41
N MET A 236 -6.61 5.78 -11.84
CA MET A 236 -6.95 4.63 -12.70
C MET A 236 -6.26 4.71 -14.09
N LEU A 237 -6.34 5.87 -14.75
CA LEU A 237 -5.69 6.09 -16.04
C LEU A 237 -4.18 5.91 -15.94
N THR A 238 -3.58 6.47 -14.88
CA THR A 238 -2.14 6.37 -14.64
C THR A 238 -1.73 4.92 -14.42
N LEU A 239 -2.42 4.19 -13.53
CA LEU A 239 -2.18 2.77 -13.29
C LEU A 239 -2.31 1.91 -14.55
N GLY A 240 -3.36 2.14 -15.34
CA GLY A 240 -3.59 1.39 -16.58
C GLY A 240 -2.44 1.56 -17.56
N LEU A 241 -1.97 2.79 -17.75
CA LEU A 241 -0.79 3.08 -18.56
C LEU A 241 0.48 2.44 -17.98
N CYS A 242 0.69 2.48 -16.66
CA CYS A 242 1.83 1.84 -15.99
C CYS A 242 1.87 0.34 -16.28
N ASN A 243 0.74 -0.36 -16.13
CA ASN A 243 0.67 -1.81 -16.26
C ASN A 243 0.74 -2.25 -17.73
N ILE A 244 0.13 -1.48 -18.66
CA ILE A 244 0.31 -1.70 -20.10
C ILE A 244 1.79 -1.56 -20.47
N LEU A 245 2.43 -0.43 -20.15
CA LEU A 245 3.84 -0.20 -20.49
C LEU A 245 4.79 -1.17 -19.76
N GLY A 246 4.47 -1.54 -18.52
CA GLY A 246 5.20 -2.52 -17.73
C GLY A 246 5.18 -3.92 -18.33
N SER A 247 4.10 -4.30 -19.02
CA SER A 247 4.03 -5.60 -19.68
C SER A 247 5.07 -5.76 -20.80
N PHE A 248 5.46 -4.68 -21.49
CA PHE A 248 6.48 -4.72 -22.55
C PHE A 248 7.90 -5.03 -22.04
N VAL A 249 8.09 -4.96 -20.73
CA VAL A 249 9.37 -5.19 -20.03
C VAL A 249 9.23 -6.32 -19.01
N SER A 250 8.28 -7.24 -19.25
CA SER A 250 8.03 -8.44 -18.45
C SER A 250 7.69 -8.16 -16.97
N SER A 251 7.01 -7.04 -16.70
CA SER A 251 6.58 -6.68 -15.34
C SER A 251 5.33 -7.45 -14.91
N MET A 252 5.23 -7.69 -13.61
CA MET A 252 3.98 -8.15 -12.98
C MET A 252 3.00 -6.98 -12.80
N PRO A 253 1.68 -7.23 -12.64
CA PRO A 253 0.74 -6.17 -12.28
C PRO A 253 1.20 -5.38 -11.06
N THR A 254 1.27 -4.06 -11.19
CA THR A 254 1.77 -3.14 -10.16
C THR A 254 0.68 -2.24 -9.59
N THR A 255 0.89 -1.74 -8.38
CA THR A 255 0.03 -0.74 -7.69
C THR A 255 0.91 0.15 -6.80
N GLY A 256 0.32 1.17 -6.19
CA GLY A 256 0.98 2.04 -5.22
C GLY A 256 1.61 1.25 -4.06
N ALA A 257 2.73 1.74 -3.52
CA ALA A 257 3.47 1.06 -2.46
C ALA A 257 3.51 1.90 -1.17
N PHE A 258 2.81 1.43 -0.12
CA PHE A 258 2.76 2.09 1.18
C PHE A 258 4.13 2.49 1.73
N THR A 259 5.10 1.58 1.72
CA THR A 259 6.44 1.84 2.27
C THR A 259 7.20 2.90 1.47
N ARG A 260 7.09 2.90 0.14
CA ARG A 260 7.73 3.91 -0.73
C ARG A 260 7.05 5.27 -0.58
N SER A 261 5.73 5.32 -0.56
CA SER A 261 4.97 6.57 -0.37
C SER A 261 5.23 7.18 1.02
N ALA A 262 5.29 6.36 2.06
CA ALA A 262 5.63 6.82 3.41
C ALA A 262 7.04 7.41 3.50
N VAL A 263 8.04 6.77 2.88
CA VAL A 263 9.42 7.29 2.85
C VAL A 263 9.49 8.57 2.03
N SER A 264 8.85 8.61 0.86
CA SER A 264 8.80 9.81 0.01
C SER A 264 8.19 11.01 0.74
N SER A 265 7.06 10.80 1.40
CA SER A 265 6.40 11.82 2.23
C SER A 265 7.29 12.25 3.41
N ALA A 266 7.90 11.30 4.13
CA ALA A 266 8.81 11.61 5.23
C ALA A 266 10.11 12.31 4.78
N SER A 267 10.51 12.15 3.51
CA SER A 267 11.64 12.84 2.90
C SER A 267 11.28 14.24 2.39
N GLY A 268 10.02 14.69 2.53
CA GLY A 268 9.57 16.01 2.10
C GLY A 268 9.48 16.17 0.59
N ILE A 269 9.32 15.07 -0.16
CA ILE A 269 9.11 15.13 -1.61
C ILE A 269 7.70 15.63 -1.89
N GLN A 270 7.60 16.76 -2.59
CA GLN A 270 6.33 17.44 -2.88
C GLN A 270 5.96 17.47 -4.37
N THR A 271 6.79 16.91 -5.27
CA THR A 271 6.55 16.96 -6.72
C THR A 271 6.63 15.58 -7.37
N PRO A 272 5.77 15.29 -8.38
CA PRO A 272 5.82 14.02 -9.12
C PRO A 272 7.13 13.86 -9.90
N MET A 273 7.85 14.96 -10.14
CA MET A 273 9.15 14.99 -10.77
C MET A 273 10.20 14.16 -10.03
N ALA A 274 10.08 14.00 -8.70
CA ALA A 274 10.94 13.11 -7.93
C ALA A 274 10.83 11.64 -8.37
N GLY A 275 9.66 11.22 -8.87
CA GLY A 275 9.46 9.91 -9.50
C GLY A 275 10.22 9.80 -10.82
N LEU A 276 10.14 10.81 -11.69
CA LEU A 276 10.87 10.84 -12.97
C LEU A 276 12.39 10.76 -12.76
N TYR A 277 12.92 11.45 -11.76
CA TYR A 277 14.34 11.41 -11.42
C TYR A 277 14.78 10.14 -10.68
N SER A 278 13.89 9.51 -9.91
CA SER A 278 14.08 8.15 -9.40
C SER A 278 13.97 7.09 -10.52
N GLY A 279 13.42 7.47 -11.67
CA GLY A 279 13.09 6.57 -12.76
C GLY A 279 13.87 6.71 -14.06
N ASN A 280 14.81 7.66 -14.16
CA ASN A 280 15.78 7.68 -15.24
C ASN A 280 16.82 6.56 -15.02
N ALA A 281 16.35 5.31 -15.15
CA ALA A 281 17.13 4.10 -15.04
C ALA A 281 16.34 2.78 -15.15
N ILE A 282 15.20 2.63 -14.48
CA ILE A 282 14.56 1.31 -14.36
C ILE A 282 13.44 1.19 -15.39
N LYS A 283 13.70 0.52 -16.50
CA LYS A 283 12.66 0.01 -17.40
C LYS A 283 11.88 -1.09 -16.65
N SER A 284 10.83 -0.70 -15.92
CA SER A 284 9.62 -1.48 -15.56
C SER A 284 8.87 -1.05 -14.28
N GLU A 285 9.32 -0.05 -13.51
CA GLU A 285 8.64 0.28 -12.23
C GLU A 285 8.39 1.77 -11.93
N ILE A 286 8.54 2.68 -12.89
CA ILE A 286 8.29 4.11 -12.66
C ILE A 286 7.20 4.64 -13.57
N TYR A 287 5.95 4.54 -13.13
CA TYR A 287 4.93 5.57 -13.39
C TYR A 287 3.89 5.63 -12.25
N THR A 288 3.82 4.62 -11.37
CA THR A 288 2.87 4.54 -10.23
C THR A 288 3.12 5.55 -9.10
N GLN A 289 4.12 6.44 -9.24
CA GLN A 289 4.38 7.54 -8.31
C GLN A 289 3.99 8.92 -8.85
N ALA A 290 3.57 9.02 -10.12
CA ALA A 290 3.16 10.30 -10.71
C ALA A 290 1.86 10.85 -10.11
N SER A 291 1.09 10.00 -9.42
CA SER A 291 -0.28 10.30 -9.03
C SER A 291 -0.41 10.89 -7.62
N MET A 292 0.41 10.44 -6.66
CA MET A 292 0.31 10.89 -5.26
C MET A 292 0.88 12.28 -4.98
N ALA A 293 1.67 12.86 -5.89
CA ALA A 293 2.34 14.14 -5.66
C ALA A 293 1.58 15.36 -6.23
N ASN A 294 0.46 15.16 -6.95
CA ASN A 294 -0.48 16.25 -7.24
C ASN A 294 -1.36 16.63 -6.02
N VAL A 295 -1.21 15.87 -4.92
CA VAL A 295 -2.09 15.93 -3.74
C VAL A 295 -1.33 16.45 -2.51
N ILE A 296 -0.17 17.08 -2.68
CA ILE A 296 0.55 17.71 -1.57
C ILE A 296 0.39 19.23 -1.72
N PRO A 297 -0.30 19.91 -0.78
CA PRO A 297 -0.43 21.36 -0.84
C PRO A 297 0.96 22.00 -0.78
N ALA A 298 1.23 22.87 -1.75
CA ALA A 298 2.46 23.64 -1.86
C ALA A 298 2.53 24.66 -0.71
N CYS A 299 3.06 24.25 0.43
CA CYS A 299 3.53 25.18 1.44
C CYS A 299 4.94 24.79 1.89
N GLU A 300 5.84 25.77 1.78
CA GLU A 300 7.22 25.79 2.27
C GLU A 300 8.29 25.08 1.41
N CYS A 301 8.57 25.67 0.23
CA CYS A 301 9.68 25.28 -0.62
C CYS A 301 10.91 26.19 -0.40
N ARG A 302 11.89 25.76 0.41
CA ARG A 302 13.28 26.23 0.29
C ARG A 302 14.29 25.20 0.77
N LYS A 303 15.19 24.82 -0.15
CA LYS A 303 16.45 24.05 -0.02
C LYS A 303 16.37 22.52 -0.21
N ASN A 304 16.53 22.08 -1.47
CA ASN A 304 17.63 21.20 -1.91
C ASN A 304 17.40 20.72 -3.35
N LYS A 305 18.14 21.28 -4.32
CA LYS A 305 18.07 20.91 -5.75
C LYS A 305 19.01 19.75 -6.13
N ALA A 306 19.75 19.15 -5.19
CA ALA A 306 20.82 18.19 -5.50
C ALA A 306 20.48 16.70 -5.27
N THR A 307 19.33 16.37 -4.67
CA THR A 307 19.03 14.99 -4.22
C THR A 307 18.30 14.13 -5.27
N LEU A 308 18.04 14.64 -6.47
CA LEU A 308 17.04 14.05 -7.37
C LEU A 308 17.64 13.02 -8.35
N HIS A 309 18.81 13.24 -8.95
CA HIS A 309 19.39 12.36 -9.97
C HIS A 309 19.99 11.02 -9.48
N PHE A 310 20.24 10.89 -8.17
CA PHE A 310 20.97 9.76 -7.60
C PHE A 310 20.14 8.47 -7.54
N THR A 311 18.83 8.54 -7.32
CA THR A 311 18.03 7.34 -7.01
C THR A 311 17.85 6.40 -8.21
N GLY A 312 17.61 6.95 -9.41
CA GLY A 312 17.47 6.15 -10.62
C GLY A 312 18.79 5.52 -11.04
N THR A 313 19.83 6.33 -11.21
CA THR A 313 21.17 5.84 -11.60
C THR A 313 21.71 4.80 -10.61
N MET A 314 21.48 4.95 -9.31
CA MET A 314 21.82 3.91 -8.32
C MET A 314 21.04 2.61 -8.51
N ALA A 315 19.79 2.64 -8.97
CA ALA A 315 19.01 1.43 -9.20
C ALA A 315 19.45 0.66 -10.46
N LEU A 316 19.81 1.36 -11.55
CA LEU A 316 20.44 0.72 -12.72
C LEU A 316 21.79 0.11 -12.36
N LEU A 317 22.61 0.88 -11.64
CA LEU A 317 23.91 0.41 -11.19
C LEU A 317 23.74 -0.80 -10.25
N ALA A 318 22.72 -0.81 -9.38
CA ALA A 318 22.40 -1.95 -8.55
C ALA A 318 21.96 -3.18 -9.39
N LEU A 319 21.12 -3.02 -10.40
CA LEU A 319 20.70 -4.13 -11.27
C LEU A 319 21.84 -4.64 -12.17
N SER A 320 22.82 -3.80 -12.51
CA SER A 320 23.96 -4.22 -13.32
C SER A 320 25.11 -4.81 -12.49
N PHE A 321 25.38 -4.26 -11.31
CA PHE A 321 26.54 -4.61 -10.48
C PHE A 321 26.19 -5.50 -9.27
N LEU A 322 24.99 -5.33 -8.69
CA LEU A 322 24.58 -6.04 -7.46
C LEU A 322 23.91 -7.40 -7.74
N THR A 323 23.52 -7.69 -8.98
CA THR A 323 22.85 -8.96 -9.34
C THR A 323 23.61 -10.24 -8.96
N PRO A 324 24.95 -10.36 -9.13
CA PRO A 324 25.67 -11.54 -8.61
C PRO A 324 25.58 -11.65 -7.08
N TYR A 325 25.45 -10.54 -6.36
CA TYR A 325 25.32 -10.53 -4.90
C TYR A 325 23.91 -10.89 -4.43
N PHE A 326 22.87 -10.72 -5.25
CA PHE A 326 21.51 -11.11 -4.91
C PHE A 326 21.34 -12.62 -4.68
N TYR A 327 22.25 -13.43 -5.24
CA TYR A 327 22.31 -14.85 -4.93
C TYR A 327 22.47 -15.10 -3.42
N TYR A 328 23.31 -14.32 -2.74
CA TYR A 328 23.65 -14.51 -1.33
C TYR A 328 22.63 -13.93 -0.35
N ILE A 329 21.53 -13.34 -0.84
CA ILE A 329 20.52 -12.79 0.06
C ILE A 329 19.80 -13.93 0.80
N PRO A 330 19.83 -13.95 2.15
CA PRO A 330 19.10 -14.96 2.92
C PRO A 330 17.58 -14.71 2.85
N ARG A 331 16.80 -15.75 2.57
CA ARG A 331 15.33 -15.67 2.52
C ARG A 331 14.71 -15.27 3.86
N ALA A 332 15.34 -15.65 4.97
CA ALA A 332 14.93 -15.25 6.31
C ALA A 332 14.97 -13.73 6.51
N THR A 333 16.00 -13.06 5.98
CA THR A 333 16.13 -11.60 6.05
C THR A 333 15.06 -10.90 5.21
N LEU A 334 14.79 -11.37 3.99
CA LEU A 334 13.70 -10.82 3.16
C LEU A 334 12.34 -10.97 3.86
N SER A 335 12.10 -12.13 4.47
CA SER A 335 10.88 -12.39 5.25
C SER A 335 10.77 -11.43 6.45
N ALA A 336 11.86 -11.21 7.18
CA ALA A 336 11.93 -10.26 8.29
C ALA A 336 11.65 -8.80 7.86
N VAL A 337 12.23 -8.36 6.73
CA VAL A 337 11.97 -7.03 6.17
C VAL A 337 10.49 -6.86 5.81
N LEU A 338 9.87 -7.87 5.21
CA LEU A 338 8.45 -7.84 4.87
C LEU A 338 7.54 -7.84 6.10
N ILE A 339 7.81 -8.70 7.09
CA ILE A 339 7.05 -8.75 8.36
C ILE A 339 7.14 -7.39 9.07
N THR A 340 8.34 -6.84 9.24
CA THR A 340 8.52 -5.55 9.92
C THR A 340 7.94 -4.37 9.14
N ALA A 341 7.77 -4.47 7.82
CA ALA A 341 7.09 -3.46 7.03
C ALA A 341 5.57 -3.45 7.29
N VAL A 342 4.94 -4.62 7.34
CA VAL A 342 3.47 -4.73 7.40
C VAL A 342 2.89 -4.76 8.81
N VAL A 343 3.68 -5.10 9.85
CA VAL A 343 3.21 -5.13 11.25
C VAL A 343 2.58 -3.79 11.68
N PHE A 344 3.06 -2.68 11.14
CA PHE A 344 2.57 -1.33 11.48
C PHE A 344 1.34 -0.89 10.69
N MET A 345 0.91 -1.68 9.72
CA MET A 345 -0.32 -1.44 8.97
C MET A 345 -1.55 -2.01 9.70
N ILE A 346 -1.34 -2.80 10.75
CA ILE A 346 -2.39 -3.33 11.62
C ILE A 346 -2.74 -2.25 12.65
N ASP A 347 -3.88 -1.57 12.48
CA ASP A 347 -4.37 -0.59 13.45
C ASP A 347 -5.66 -1.05 14.13
N LEU A 348 -5.51 -1.80 15.22
CA LEU A 348 -6.63 -2.32 16.02
C LEU A 348 -7.37 -1.21 16.79
N ARG A 349 -6.79 0.00 16.90
CA ARG A 349 -7.43 1.10 17.63
C ARG A 349 -8.67 1.61 16.91
N ILE A 350 -8.65 1.60 15.58
CA ILE A 350 -9.78 2.01 14.74
C ILE A 350 -11.01 1.15 15.03
N ILE A 351 -10.85 -0.17 15.19
CA ILE A 351 -11.96 -1.07 15.51
C ILE A 351 -12.57 -0.72 16.87
N LYS A 352 -11.74 -0.46 17.89
CA LYS A 352 -12.21 -0.08 19.23
C LYS A 352 -12.93 1.27 19.21
N LEU A 353 -12.44 2.22 18.42
CA LEU A 353 -13.05 3.54 18.25
C LEU A 353 -14.40 3.44 17.53
N LEU A 354 -14.47 2.68 16.43
CA LEU A 354 -15.70 2.44 15.68
C LEU A 354 -16.76 1.74 16.53
N TRP A 355 -16.37 0.77 17.36
CA TRP A 355 -17.31 0.06 18.23
C TRP A 355 -18.00 0.98 19.25
N LYS A 356 -17.31 2.03 19.70
CA LYS A 356 -17.88 3.04 20.61
C LYS A 356 -18.72 4.09 19.87
N GLY A 357 -18.35 4.43 18.64
CA GLY A 357 -19.07 5.42 17.82
C GLY A 357 -20.20 4.80 16.99
N CYS A 358 -19.87 4.25 15.83
CA CYS A 358 -20.82 3.71 14.86
C CYS A 358 -20.72 2.18 14.79
N LYS A 359 -21.64 1.48 15.48
CA LYS A 359 -21.64 0.01 15.53
C LYS A 359 -21.78 -0.64 14.14
N THR A 360 -22.49 -0.02 13.21
CA THR A 360 -22.68 -0.56 11.86
C THR A 360 -21.38 -0.58 11.06
N ASP A 361 -20.58 0.47 11.16
CA ASP A 361 -19.28 0.56 10.48
C ASP A 361 -18.26 -0.39 11.13
N ALA A 362 -18.35 -0.57 12.45
CA ALA A 362 -17.55 -1.57 13.15
C ALA A 362 -17.88 -3.00 12.69
N VAL A 363 -19.16 -3.33 12.51
CA VAL A 363 -19.58 -4.64 11.98
C VAL A 363 -19.11 -4.82 10.54
N ALA A 364 -19.24 -3.80 9.69
CA ALA A 364 -18.73 -3.82 8.32
C ALA A 364 -17.22 -4.10 8.27
N ALA A 365 -16.44 -3.40 9.10
CA ALA A 365 -15.00 -3.56 9.20
C ALA A 365 -14.60 -4.95 9.70
N VAL A 366 -15.21 -5.44 10.78
CA VAL A 366 -14.93 -6.76 11.34
C VAL A 366 -15.31 -7.87 10.35
N GLY A 367 -16.48 -7.77 9.72
CA GLY A 367 -16.93 -8.72 8.70
C GLY A 367 -15.98 -8.77 7.51
N THR A 368 -15.57 -7.61 6.99
CA THR A 368 -14.57 -7.49 5.91
C THR A 368 -13.25 -8.16 6.30
N PHE A 369 -12.73 -7.84 7.50
CA PHE A 369 -11.49 -8.42 8.01
C PHE A 369 -11.55 -9.95 8.08
N SER A 370 -12.62 -10.50 8.67
CA SER A 370 -12.80 -11.94 8.80
C SER A 370 -12.90 -12.64 7.44
N ILE A 371 -13.70 -12.10 6.50
CA ILE A 371 -13.85 -12.71 5.17
C ILE A 371 -12.52 -12.68 4.40
N CYS A 372 -11.77 -11.58 4.48
CA CYS A 372 -10.46 -11.46 3.85
C CYS A 372 -9.47 -12.52 4.34
N VAL A 373 -9.44 -12.80 5.66
CA VAL A 373 -8.50 -13.76 6.26
C VAL A 373 -8.89 -15.21 5.98
N PHE A 374 -10.18 -15.55 6.08
CA PHE A 374 -10.62 -16.94 6.02
C PHE A 374 -10.99 -17.44 4.62
N ILE A 375 -11.54 -16.57 3.77
CA ILE A 375 -12.06 -16.96 2.46
C ILE A 375 -11.09 -16.52 1.38
N SER A 376 -11.08 -15.23 1.07
CA SER A 376 -10.20 -14.62 0.10
C SER A 376 -10.22 -13.11 0.31
N VAL A 377 -9.05 -12.50 0.18
CA VAL A 377 -8.85 -11.04 0.24
C VAL A 377 -9.75 -10.32 -0.78
N GLU A 378 -10.03 -10.97 -1.89
CA GLU A 378 -10.80 -10.42 -3.00
C GLU A 378 -12.29 -10.35 -2.68
N ILE A 379 -12.84 -11.49 -2.25
CA ILE A 379 -14.25 -11.63 -1.87
C ILE A 379 -14.53 -10.75 -0.64
N GLY A 380 -13.60 -10.71 0.31
CA GLY A 380 -13.72 -9.87 1.50
C GLY A 380 -13.80 -8.39 1.16
N LEU A 381 -12.95 -7.90 0.26
CA LEU A 381 -13.00 -6.51 -0.19
C LEU A 381 -14.30 -6.19 -0.91
N LEU A 382 -14.70 -7.02 -1.89
CA LEU A 382 -15.93 -6.81 -2.67
C LEU A 382 -17.18 -6.78 -1.78
N LEU A 383 -17.33 -7.78 -0.91
CA LEU A 383 -18.47 -7.85 0.02
C LEU A 383 -18.43 -6.70 1.04
N GLY A 384 -17.25 -6.31 1.51
CA GLY A 384 -17.08 -5.16 2.40
C GLY A 384 -17.58 -3.86 1.78
N ILE A 385 -17.24 -3.63 0.51
CA ILE A 385 -17.70 -2.46 -0.25
C ILE A 385 -19.21 -2.51 -0.48
N LEU A 386 -19.73 -3.65 -0.94
CA LEU A 386 -21.18 -3.82 -1.16
C LEU A 386 -21.98 -3.61 0.12
N PHE A 387 -21.49 -4.15 1.25
CA PHE A 387 -22.09 -3.95 2.55
C PHE A 387 -22.05 -2.46 2.94
N SER A 388 -20.87 -1.82 2.87
CA SER A 388 -20.74 -0.39 3.19
C SER A 388 -21.65 0.49 2.33
N LEU A 389 -21.76 0.20 1.03
CA LEU A 389 -22.63 0.93 0.10
C LEU A 389 -24.10 0.74 0.46
N ALA A 390 -24.55 -0.51 0.70
CA ALA A 390 -25.92 -0.80 1.06
C ALA A 390 -26.34 -0.09 2.37
N PHE A 391 -25.44 -0.03 3.34
CA PHE A 391 -25.66 0.70 4.60
C PHE A 391 -25.61 2.22 4.42
N PHE A 392 -24.77 2.74 3.53
CA PHE A 392 -24.72 4.17 3.22
C PHE A 392 -26.00 4.65 2.50
N ILE A 393 -26.51 3.86 1.56
CA ILE A 393 -27.71 4.22 0.78
C ILE A 393 -28.95 4.30 1.67
N ARG A 394 -29.05 3.47 2.72
CA ARG A 394 -30.28 3.35 3.52
C ARG A 394 -30.66 4.63 4.29
N PRO A 395 -29.75 5.32 5.00
CA PRO A 395 -30.01 6.65 5.58
C PRO A 395 -30.19 7.74 4.53
N SER A 396 -29.40 7.73 3.45
CA SER A 396 -29.55 8.73 2.37
C SER A 396 -30.91 8.65 1.67
N ALA A 397 -31.49 7.45 1.56
CA ALA A 397 -32.82 7.24 1.00
C ALA A 397 -33.97 7.56 1.97
N ARG A 398 -33.70 7.77 3.27
CA ARG A 398 -34.71 8.10 4.30
C ARG A 398 -34.22 9.24 5.19
N PRO A 399 -34.12 10.48 4.66
CA PRO A 399 -33.72 11.62 5.46
C PRO A 399 -34.77 11.90 6.55
N THR A 400 -34.31 12.11 7.79
CA THR A 400 -35.17 12.58 8.88
C THR A 400 -35.36 14.08 8.77
N PHE A 401 -36.57 14.53 8.44
CA PHE A 401 -36.92 15.94 8.43
C PHE A 401 -37.22 16.43 9.85
N GLN A 402 -36.47 17.42 10.32
CA GLN A 402 -36.85 18.20 11.51
C GLN A 402 -37.55 19.47 11.03
N ILE A 403 -38.84 19.59 11.32
CA ILE A 403 -39.62 20.80 11.06
C ILE A 403 -39.42 21.74 12.25
N VAL A 404 -38.65 22.80 12.07
CA VAL A 404 -38.49 23.86 13.08
C VAL A 404 -39.58 24.91 12.83
N ASN A 405 -40.55 25.00 13.73
CA ASN A 405 -41.56 26.05 13.69
C ASN A 405 -41.01 27.30 14.38
N CYS A 406 -40.69 28.33 13.59
CA CYS A 406 -40.30 29.64 14.12
C CYS A 406 -41.54 30.50 14.38
N GLU A 407 -41.86 30.77 15.65
CA GLU A 407 -42.82 31.83 15.99
C GLU A 407 -42.14 33.20 15.88
N VAL A 408 -42.60 34.00 14.92
CA VAL A 408 -42.16 35.39 14.77
C VAL A 408 -42.85 36.25 15.83
N LYS A 409 -42.17 36.52 16.95
CA LYS A 409 -42.60 37.56 17.90
C LYS A 409 -42.19 38.94 17.36
N HIS A 410 -43.17 39.63 16.77
CA HIS A 410 -43.19 41.07 16.45
C HIS A 410 -41.96 41.62 15.70
N THR A 411 -42.12 41.94 14.41
CA THR A 411 -42.24 43.31 13.85
C THR A 411 -42.16 43.20 12.32
N PHE A 412 -43.25 43.56 11.62
CA PHE A 412 -43.21 43.72 10.16
C PHE A 412 -42.57 45.06 9.83
N THR A 413 -41.36 45.06 9.27
CA THR A 413 -40.81 46.25 8.61
C THR A 413 -41.15 46.16 7.12
N ARG A 414 -42.05 47.03 6.67
CA ARG A 414 -42.51 47.13 5.28
C ARG A 414 -41.41 47.79 4.45
N VAL A 415 -40.70 47.02 3.63
CA VAL A 415 -39.75 47.55 2.63
C VAL A 415 -40.51 47.72 1.31
N TYR A 416 -40.66 48.96 0.86
CA TYR A 416 -41.08 49.23 -0.52
C TYR A 416 -39.84 49.15 -1.43
N GLY A 417 -39.86 48.26 -2.41
CA GLY A 417 -38.82 48.12 -3.42
C GLY A 417 -39.19 47.03 -4.41
N SER A 418 -39.49 47.43 -5.64
CA SER A 418 -39.83 46.59 -6.79
C SER A 418 -38.71 45.61 -7.13
N ASP A 419 -39.12 44.37 -7.40
CA ASP A 419 -38.38 43.30 -8.06
C ASP A 419 -37.04 42.87 -7.43
N PHE A 420 -37.07 41.99 -6.42
CA PHE A 420 -36.04 40.94 -6.25
C PHE A 420 -36.57 39.82 -5.36
N GLN A 421 -36.48 38.56 -5.84
CA GLN A 421 -36.80 37.36 -5.07
C GLN A 421 -35.99 37.34 -3.76
N SER A 422 -36.69 37.44 -2.63
CA SER A 422 -36.08 37.40 -1.31
C SER A 422 -35.77 35.95 -0.94
N TYR A 423 -34.51 35.53 -1.08
CA TYR A 423 -34.00 34.38 -0.34
C TYR A 423 -33.82 34.81 1.12
N VAL A 424 -34.55 34.16 2.03
CA VAL A 424 -34.32 34.31 3.46
C VAL A 424 -32.98 33.63 3.76
N TYR A 425 -31.91 34.41 3.90
CA TYR A 425 -30.70 33.95 4.55
C TYR A 425 -30.98 33.85 6.05
N VAL A 426 -31.30 32.64 6.51
CA VAL A 426 -31.14 32.31 7.93
C VAL A 426 -29.65 32.23 8.17
N ASN A 427 -29.14 33.20 8.92
CA ASN A 427 -27.73 33.31 9.26
C ASN A 427 -27.39 32.35 10.41
N ASP A 428 -27.65 31.05 10.24
CA ASP A 428 -27.28 29.98 11.19
C ASP A 428 -25.98 29.28 10.74
N TYR A 429 -25.03 30.07 10.23
CA TYR A 429 -23.68 29.57 9.95
C TYR A 429 -22.83 29.40 11.22
N GLN A 430 -23.34 29.78 12.39
CA GLN A 430 -22.63 29.61 13.67
C GLN A 430 -23.01 28.36 14.46
N ASP A 431 -24.18 27.73 14.24
CA ASP A 431 -24.60 26.56 15.04
C ASP A 431 -24.21 25.20 14.42
N ILE A 432 -23.99 25.12 13.10
CA ILE A 432 -23.50 23.89 12.46
C ILE A 432 -22.01 23.67 12.75
N GLN A 433 -21.27 24.77 12.95
CA GLN A 433 -19.87 24.67 13.35
C GLN A 433 -19.74 24.23 14.81
N ASP A 434 -20.69 24.59 15.70
CA ASP A 434 -20.66 24.16 17.10
C ASP A 434 -21.13 22.72 17.33
N GLN A 435 -21.97 22.12 16.48
CA GLN A 435 -22.24 20.67 16.55
C GLN A 435 -21.08 19.80 16.05
N GLN A 436 -20.31 20.29 15.06
CA GLN A 436 -19.04 19.65 14.67
C GLN A 436 -17.88 19.98 15.63
N LEU A 437 -17.89 21.15 16.30
CA LEU A 437 -16.93 21.48 17.36
C LEU A 437 -17.19 20.73 18.66
N LEU A 438 -18.45 20.45 19.03
CA LEU A 438 -18.78 19.65 20.23
C LEU A 438 -18.32 18.19 20.08
N SER A 439 -18.44 17.64 18.86
CA SER A 439 -17.92 16.31 18.57
C SER A 439 -16.38 16.27 18.49
N CYS A 440 -15.72 17.39 18.15
CA CYS A 440 -14.27 17.54 18.25
C CYS A 440 -13.75 17.79 19.68
N ARG A 441 -14.47 18.53 20.55
CA ARG A 441 -14.08 18.73 21.97
C ARG A 441 -14.21 17.46 22.80
N LEU A 442 -15.22 16.62 22.54
CA LEU A 442 -15.35 15.32 23.23
C LEU A 442 -14.27 14.30 22.85
N ILE A 443 -13.48 14.55 21.79
CA ILE A 443 -12.32 13.73 21.42
C ILE A 443 -11.04 14.25 22.10
N GLN A 444 -10.98 15.53 22.47
CA GLN A 444 -9.80 16.13 23.13
C GLN A 444 -9.80 15.96 24.65
N GLU A 445 -10.97 15.79 25.30
CA GLU A 445 -11.07 15.47 26.74
C GLU A 445 -10.93 13.97 27.06
N ALA A 446 -10.75 13.11 26.06
CA ALA A 446 -10.51 11.67 26.26
C ALA A 446 -9.02 11.29 26.30
N ASP A 447 -8.11 12.26 26.17
CA ASP A 447 -6.65 12.08 26.18
C ASP A 447 -5.95 12.84 27.35
N THR A 448 -6.66 13.08 28.45
CA THR A 448 -6.06 13.41 29.77
C THR A 448 -6.30 12.31 30.78
#